data_AF-A0A1V4KYD2-F1
#
_entry.id   AF-A0A1V4KYD2-F1
#
_cell.length_a   1.000
_cell.length_b   1.000
_cell.length_c   1.000
_cell.angle_alpha   90.00
_cell.angle_beta   90.00
_cell.angle_gamma   90.00
#
_symmetry.space_group_name_H-M   'P 1'
#
loop_
_entity.id
_entity.type
_entity.pdbx_description
1 polymer ?
#
loop_
_entity_poly.entity_id
_entity_poly.type
_entity_poly.pdbx_seq_one_letter_code
_entity_poly.pdbx_strand_id
1 'polypeptide(L)'
;MCIRHADYINDDQKVHSLLTSTINGVKKVLKKHSDDFEMTSFWLANTCRLLHCLKQYSGDAGFMTQNTPKQNEHCLKNFDLTEYRQVLSHLSIQIYQQLIKVAEGVLQPMIVSAVLENESIQGLSGVKPMGYRNRSSSVEDGDSYSLDALIRQLNTFHGIMSDQGLDPEIVQQVFKQLFYMINAVALNNLLLRKDVCSWSTGMQLRYDRIWDPLRVPLEHESETGESTFCVDVFKGDLNV
;
A
#
# COMPACT_ATOMS: atom_id res chain seq x y z
N MET A 1 -11.98 23.51 1.17
CA MET A 1 -12.96 24.60 0.95
C MET A 1 -13.60 25.12 2.23
N CYS A 2 -14.20 24.28 3.08
CA CYS A 2 -14.81 24.75 4.34
C CYS A 2 -13.82 25.49 5.27
N ILE A 3 -12.58 24.98 5.37
CA ILE A 3 -11.48 25.63 6.10
C ILE A 3 -11.19 27.03 5.53
N ARG A 4 -11.18 27.17 4.20
CA ARG A 4 -10.97 28.47 3.53
C ARG A 4 -12.09 29.47 3.83
N HIS A 5 -13.34 29.02 3.93
CA HIS A 5 -14.43 29.90 4.34
C HIS A 5 -14.25 30.33 5.80
N ALA A 6 -13.93 29.41 6.71
CA ALA A 6 -13.69 29.73 8.12
C ALA A 6 -12.51 30.70 8.29
N ASP A 7 -11.43 30.53 7.50
CA ASP A 7 -10.32 31.47 7.40
C ASP A 7 -10.79 32.85 6.88
N TYR A 8 -11.60 32.90 5.81
CA TYR A 8 -12.12 34.15 5.24
C TYR A 8 -12.95 34.99 6.23
N ILE A 9 -13.77 34.35 7.08
CA ILE A 9 -14.55 35.04 8.12
C ILE A 9 -13.74 35.31 9.39
N ASN A 10 -12.45 34.94 9.41
CA ASN A 10 -11.53 35.10 10.53
C ASN A 10 -12.03 34.42 11.82
N ASP A 11 -12.65 33.23 11.70
CA ASP A 11 -13.21 32.47 12.82
C ASP A 11 -12.28 31.31 13.20
N ASP A 12 -11.34 31.61 14.08
CA ASP A 12 -10.32 30.67 14.59
C ASP A 12 -10.94 29.43 15.26
N GLN A 13 -11.95 29.64 16.12
CA GLN A 13 -12.62 28.56 16.83
C GLN A 13 -13.28 27.57 15.85
N LYS A 14 -13.87 28.08 14.77
CA LYS A 14 -14.50 27.24 13.75
C LYS A 14 -13.47 26.48 12.93
N VAL A 15 -12.32 27.08 12.61
CA VAL A 15 -11.21 26.37 11.94
C VAL A 15 -10.71 25.21 12.80
N HIS A 16 -10.40 25.48 14.07
CA HIS A 16 -9.94 24.47 15.02
C HIS A 16 -10.96 23.36 15.27
N SER A 17 -12.24 23.72 15.45
CA SER A 17 -13.32 22.75 15.67
C SER A 17 -13.54 21.86 14.45
N LEU A 18 -13.50 22.43 13.23
CA LEU A 18 -13.68 21.69 11.99
C LEU A 18 -12.51 20.70 11.75
N LEU A 19 -11.27 21.15 11.92
CA LEU A 19 -10.09 20.29 11.74
C LEU A 19 -10.05 19.16 12.78
N THR A 20 -10.26 19.49 14.05
CA THR A 20 -10.30 18.50 15.13
C THR A 20 -11.42 17.48 14.91
N SER A 21 -12.61 17.93 14.54
CA SER A 21 -13.74 17.05 14.24
C SER A 21 -13.47 16.16 13.04
N THR A 22 -12.81 16.68 12.01
CA THR A 22 -12.40 15.90 10.82
C THR A 22 -11.41 14.82 11.20
N ILE A 23 -10.33 15.17 11.91
CA ILE A 23 -9.30 14.23 12.38
C ILE A 23 -9.91 13.13 13.25
N ASN A 24 -10.77 13.48 14.20
CA ASN A 24 -11.43 12.52 15.08
C ASN A 24 -12.45 11.65 14.32
N GLY A 25 -13.14 12.21 13.34
CA GLY A 25 -14.04 11.48 12.45
C GLY A 25 -13.29 10.41 11.66
N VAL A 26 -12.17 10.78 11.02
CA VAL A 26 -11.30 9.85 10.28
C VAL A 26 -10.81 8.72 11.20
N LYS A 27 -10.25 9.06 12.36
CA LYS A 27 -9.78 8.08 13.36
C LYS A 27 -10.90 7.12 13.80
N LYS A 28 -12.11 7.63 14.02
CA LYS A 28 -13.26 6.81 14.44
C LYS A 28 -13.68 5.82 13.36
N VAL A 29 -13.69 6.24 12.09
CA VAL A 29 -14.05 5.38 10.97
C VAL A 29 -13.01 4.28 10.77
N LEU A 30 -11.72 4.63 10.80
CA LEU A 30 -10.61 3.68 10.68
C LEU A 30 -10.57 2.66 11.81
N LYS A 31 -10.94 3.06 13.03
CA LYS A 31 -11.05 2.14 14.17
C LYS A 31 -12.20 1.15 14.00
N LYS A 32 -13.30 1.56 13.35
CA LYS A 32 -14.47 0.70 13.12
C LYS A 32 -14.25 -0.27 11.96
N HIS A 33 -13.55 0.17 10.93
CA HIS A 33 -13.28 -0.59 9.71
C HIS A 33 -11.80 -0.95 9.63
N SER A 34 -11.25 -1.51 10.72
CA SER A 34 -9.79 -1.64 10.85
C SER A 34 -9.18 -2.67 9.91
N ASP A 35 -9.98 -3.64 9.48
CA ASP A 35 -9.55 -4.80 8.70
C ASP A 35 -9.95 -4.66 7.22
N ASP A 36 -10.54 -3.52 6.85
CA ASP A 36 -11.03 -3.22 5.50
C ASP A 36 -9.97 -2.44 4.73
N PHE A 37 -9.35 -3.11 3.74
CA PHE A 37 -8.30 -2.52 2.90
C PHE A 37 -8.84 -1.35 2.06
N GLU A 38 -10.03 -1.51 1.47
CA GLU A 38 -10.61 -0.51 0.59
C GLU A 38 -10.91 0.78 1.38
N MET A 39 -11.52 0.63 2.54
CA MET A 39 -11.85 1.77 3.42
C MET A 39 -10.59 2.44 3.96
N THR A 40 -9.57 1.67 4.35
CA THR A 40 -8.29 2.22 4.85
C THR A 40 -7.55 2.98 3.75
N SER A 41 -7.49 2.42 2.54
CA SER A 41 -6.89 3.06 1.36
C SER A 41 -7.61 4.36 1.01
N PHE A 42 -8.95 4.36 1.07
CA PHE A 42 -9.75 5.54 0.77
C PHE A 42 -9.46 6.70 1.73
N TRP A 43 -9.41 6.41 3.03
CA TRP A 43 -9.09 7.43 4.03
C TRP A 43 -7.63 7.87 3.99
N LEU A 44 -6.70 7.01 3.58
CA LEU A 44 -5.31 7.40 3.33
C LEU A 44 -5.24 8.43 2.20
N ALA A 45 -5.82 8.12 1.04
CA ALA A 45 -5.84 9.00 -0.13
C ALA A 45 -6.47 10.36 0.21
N ASN A 46 -7.61 10.37 0.90
CA ASN A 46 -8.29 11.60 1.30
C ASN A 46 -7.51 12.40 2.36
N THR A 47 -6.84 11.74 3.31
CA THR A 47 -6.02 12.43 4.33
C THR A 47 -4.78 13.06 3.70
N CYS A 48 -4.10 12.33 2.80
CA CYS A 48 -2.97 12.87 2.03
C CYS A 48 -3.40 14.02 1.15
N ARG A 49 -4.53 13.90 0.42
CA ARG A 49 -5.07 14.98 -0.40
C ARG A 49 -5.42 16.22 0.42
N LEU A 50 -6.01 16.04 1.61
CA LEU A 50 -6.29 17.14 2.52
C LEU A 50 -5.00 17.83 2.99
N LEU A 51 -3.98 17.06 3.36
CA LEU A 51 -2.66 17.58 3.74
C LEU A 51 -2.01 18.34 2.58
N HIS A 52 -2.08 17.81 1.35
CA HIS A 52 -1.61 18.49 0.14
C HIS A 52 -2.35 19.80 -0.10
N CYS A 53 -3.66 19.85 0.06
CA CYS A 53 -4.42 21.10 -0.03
C CYS A 53 -3.96 22.11 1.03
N LEU A 54 -3.73 21.68 2.26
CA LEU A 54 -3.27 22.57 3.34
C LEU A 54 -1.84 23.10 3.14
N LYS A 55 -1.00 22.37 2.41
CA LYS A 55 0.33 22.83 1.97
C LYS A 55 0.21 23.75 0.75
N GLN A 56 -0.50 23.34 -0.28
CA GLN A 56 -0.64 24.06 -1.54
C GLN A 56 -1.28 25.45 -1.38
N TYR A 57 -2.27 25.56 -0.49
CA TYR A 57 -2.98 26.82 -0.21
C TYR A 57 -2.52 27.48 1.10
N SER A 58 -1.32 27.15 1.60
CA SER A 58 -0.76 27.76 2.83
C SER A 58 -0.35 29.23 2.64
N GLY A 59 -0.07 29.65 1.40
CA GLY A 59 0.53 30.95 1.09
C GLY A 59 2.06 30.97 1.19
N ASP A 60 2.69 29.83 1.45
CA ASP A 60 4.15 29.69 1.46
C ASP A 60 4.70 29.52 0.03
N ALA A 61 5.71 30.33 -0.31
CA ALA A 61 6.35 30.35 -1.62
C ALA A 61 6.91 28.98 -2.03
N GLY A 62 7.33 28.16 -1.06
CA GLY A 62 7.83 26.80 -1.32
C GLY A 62 6.79 25.83 -1.89
N PHE A 63 5.50 26.05 -1.60
CA PHE A 63 4.40 25.19 -2.07
C PHE A 63 3.60 25.80 -3.23
N MET A 64 3.98 26.99 -3.69
CA MET A 64 3.30 27.72 -4.76
C MET A 64 4.00 27.58 -6.13
N THR A 65 5.07 26.79 -6.25
CA THR A 65 5.89 26.68 -7.48
C THR A 65 5.09 26.17 -8.67
N GLN A 66 4.20 25.20 -8.46
CA GLN A 66 3.34 24.62 -9.49
C GLN A 66 1.94 25.26 -9.57
N ASN A 67 1.65 26.27 -8.75
CA ASN A 67 0.31 26.84 -8.68
C ASN A 67 0.04 27.81 -9.84
N THR A 68 -1.15 27.71 -10.40
CA THR A 68 -1.68 28.72 -11.33
C THR A 68 -1.97 30.04 -10.59
N PRO A 69 -2.00 31.20 -11.30
CA PRO A 69 -2.31 32.49 -10.69
C PRO A 69 -3.65 32.49 -9.92
N LYS A 70 -4.67 31.82 -10.47
CA LYS A 70 -5.98 31.66 -9.82
C LYS A 70 -5.94 30.79 -8.56
N GLN A 71 -5.06 29.79 -8.49
CA GLN A 71 -4.88 28.98 -7.28
C GLN A 71 -4.21 29.79 -6.17
N ASN A 72 -3.28 30.68 -6.51
CA ASN A 72 -2.63 31.56 -5.54
C ASN A 72 -3.59 32.56 -4.88
N GLU A 73 -4.66 32.98 -5.58
CA GLU A 73 -5.72 33.80 -4.99
C GLU A 73 -6.52 33.08 -3.89
N HIS A 74 -6.47 31.73 -3.88
CA HIS A 74 -7.21 30.89 -2.95
C HIS A 74 -6.41 30.49 -1.69
N CYS A 75 -5.19 31.00 -1.52
CA CYS A 75 -4.40 30.76 -0.32
C CYS A 75 -5.08 31.31 0.93
N LEU A 76 -4.84 30.63 2.05
CA LEU A 76 -5.24 31.09 3.38
C LEU A 76 -4.52 32.40 3.70
N LYS A 77 -5.20 33.32 4.40
CA LYS A 77 -4.68 34.67 4.67
C LYS A 77 -4.56 34.98 6.15
N ASN A 78 -5.39 34.37 6.99
CA ASN A 78 -5.52 34.78 8.39
C ASN A 78 -4.85 33.80 9.37
N PHE A 79 -4.87 32.49 9.09
CA PHE A 79 -4.34 31.47 10.00
C PHE A 79 -3.19 30.67 9.41
N ASP A 80 -2.12 30.47 10.20
CA ASP A 80 -1.12 29.45 9.92
C ASP A 80 -1.55 28.10 10.53
N LEU A 81 -1.62 27.08 9.68
CA LEU A 81 -2.05 25.72 10.04
C LEU A 81 -0.87 24.74 10.14
N THR A 82 0.35 25.22 10.39
CA THR A 82 1.56 24.37 10.51
C THR A 82 1.38 23.21 11.49
N GLU A 83 0.85 23.45 12.68
CA GLU A 83 0.63 22.39 13.68
C GLU A 83 -0.37 21.34 13.19
N TYR A 84 -1.46 21.76 12.57
CA TYR A 84 -2.45 20.86 12.00
C TYR A 84 -1.90 20.04 10.83
N ARG A 85 -0.99 20.62 10.03
CA ARG A 85 -0.27 19.87 8.98
C ARG A 85 0.56 18.75 9.59
N GLN A 86 1.25 18.98 10.71
CA GLN A 86 2.01 17.93 11.40
C GLN A 86 1.09 16.84 11.96
N VAL A 87 -0.03 17.20 12.58
CA VAL A 87 -0.99 16.23 13.11
C VAL A 87 -1.60 15.37 12.00
N LEU A 88 -1.96 15.98 10.86
CA LEU A 88 -2.46 15.25 9.69
C LEU A 88 -1.37 14.37 9.06
N SER A 89 -0.12 14.82 9.03
CA SER A 89 1.02 14.02 8.57
C SER A 89 1.23 12.78 9.44
N HIS A 90 1.15 12.94 10.77
CA HIS A 90 1.23 11.81 11.68
C HIS A 90 0.04 10.86 11.51
N LEU A 91 -1.16 11.40 11.30
CA LEU A 91 -2.34 10.60 11.00
C LEU A 91 -2.17 9.80 9.69
N SER A 92 -1.66 10.40 8.61
CA SER A 92 -1.43 9.66 7.36
C SER A 92 -0.43 8.51 7.52
N ILE A 93 0.61 8.69 8.35
CA ILE A 93 1.57 7.61 8.66
C ILE A 93 0.86 6.47 9.40
N GLN A 94 0.04 6.78 10.40
CA GLN A 94 -0.73 5.76 11.13
C GLN A 94 -1.65 4.96 10.20
N ILE A 95 -2.34 5.65 9.29
CA ILE A 95 -3.24 5.01 8.31
C ILE A 95 -2.43 4.14 7.35
N TYR A 96 -1.28 4.62 6.86
CA TYR A 96 -0.39 3.85 6.00
C TYR A 96 0.09 2.56 6.69
N GLN A 97 0.56 2.65 7.94
CA GLN A 97 0.98 1.47 8.71
C GLN A 97 -0.18 0.48 8.90
N GLN A 98 -1.39 0.98 9.14
CA GLN A 98 -2.57 0.15 9.22
C GLN A 98 -2.89 -0.53 7.87
N LEU A 99 -2.80 0.18 6.75
CA LEU A 99 -3.01 -0.36 5.41
C LEU A 99 -2.07 -1.53 5.13
N ILE A 100 -0.78 -1.37 5.46
CA ILE A 100 0.22 -2.44 5.31
C ILE A 100 -0.13 -3.65 6.17
N LYS A 101 -0.53 -3.45 7.42
CA LYS A 101 -0.92 -4.56 8.32
C LYS A 101 -2.15 -5.33 7.81
N VAL A 102 -3.15 -4.63 7.28
CA VAL A 102 -4.33 -5.26 6.68
C VAL A 102 -3.93 -6.08 5.45
N ALA A 103 -3.12 -5.50 4.55
CA ALA A 103 -2.62 -6.20 3.38
C ALA A 103 -1.75 -7.41 3.75
N GLU A 104 -0.91 -7.29 4.79
CA GLU A 104 -0.12 -8.38 5.33
C GLU A 104 -1.00 -9.51 5.86
N GLY A 105 -2.03 -9.20 6.66
CA GLY A 105 -2.97 -10.20 7.16
C GLY A 105 -3.69 -10.98 6.06
N VAL A 106 -3.97 -10.33 4.92
CA VAL A 106 -4.58 -10.98 3.74
C VAL A 106 -3.57 -11.81 2.97
N LEU A 107 -2.35 -11.30 2.74
CA LEU A 107 -1.35 -11.96 1.90
C LEU A 107 -0.61 -13.09 2.62
N GLN A 108 -0.38 -12.99 3.93
CA GLN A 108 0.39 -13.97 4.70
C GLN A 108 -0.12 -15.41 4.55
N PRO A 109 -1.43 -15.74 4.71
CA PRO A 109 -1.91 -17.11 4.51
C PRO A 109 -1.78 -17.57 3.05
N MET A 110 -1.91 -16.66 2.07
CA MET A 110 -1.74 -16.97 0.64
C MET A 110 -0.27 -17.29 0.32
N ILE A 111 0.68 -16.52 0.85
CA ILE A 111 2.11 -16.74 0.66
C ILE A 111 2.53 -18.07 1.28
N VAL A 112 2.08 -18.35 2.51
CA VAL A 112 2.37 -19.65 3.16
C VAL A 112 1.83 -20.76 2.28
N SER A 113 0.55 -20.75 1.91
CA SER A 113 -0.05 -21.79 1.07
C SER A 113 0.69 -21.96 -0.27
N ALA A 114 1.00 -20.86 -0.96
CA ALA A 114 1.74 -20.89 -2.22
C ALA A 114 3.16 -21.47 -2.07
N VAL A 115 3.87 -21.16 -0.98
CA VAL A 115 5.22 -21.67 -0.71
C VAL A 115 5.19 -23.14 -0.26
N LEU A 116 4.14 -23.54 0.47
CA LEU A 116 3.99 -24.92 0.97
C LEU A 116 3.47 -25.90 -0.09
N GLU A 117 2.68 -25.43 -1.05
CA GLU A 117 2.02 -26.26 -2.07
C GLU A 117 2.74 -26.25 -3.43
N ASN A 118 3.70 -25.33 -3.65
CA ASN A 118 4.59 -25.35 -4.82
C ASN A 118 5.67 -26.46 -4.77
N GLU A 119 5.31 -27.69 -4.37
CA GLU A 119 6.01 -28.89 -4.84
C GLU A 119 5.57 -29.22 -6.28
N SER A 120 5.63 -28.24 -7.20
CA SER A 120 5.30 -28.47 -8.61
C SER A 120 6.47 -29.02 -9.41
N ILE A 121 7.41 -29.72 -8.77
CA ILE A 121 8.29 -30.63 -9.49
C ILE A 121 7.62 -32.00 -9.51
N GLN A 122 6.62 -32.14 -10.37
CA GLN A 122 6.26 -33.44 -10.91
C GLN A 122 7.49 -33.98 -11.64
N GLY A 123 8.33 -34.75 -10.94
CA GLY A 123 9.49 -35.39 -11.55
C GLY A 123 10.61 -35.87 -10.64
N LEU A 124 10.68 -35.43 -9.36
CA LEU A 124 11.77 -35.84 -8.45
C LEU A 124 11.32 -36.52 -7.16
N SER A 125 10.01 -36.63 -6.91
CA SER A 125 9.46 -37.38 -5.77
C SER A 125 9.47 -38.88 -6.02
N GLY A 126 10.66 -39.48 -5.94
CA GLY A 126 10.86 -40.91 -5.74
C GLY A 126 10.48 -41.80 -6.93
N VAL A 127 11.42 -42.61 -7.38
CA VAL A 127 11.13 -43.80 -8.18
C VAL A 127 10.21 -44.71 -7.35
N LYS A 128 8.90 -44.56 -7.50
CA LYS A 128 7.92 -45.59 -7.14
C LYS A 128 7.89 -46.60 -8.29
N PRO A 129 7.93 -47.92 -8.02
CA PRO A 129 7.87 -48.92 -9.07
C PRO A 129 6.57 -48.77 -9.86
N MET A 130 6.71 -48.68 -11.17
CA MET A 130 5.64 -48.48 -12.12
C MET A 130 4.73 -49.72 -12.16
N GLY A 131 3.49 -49.57 -11.71
CA GLY A 131 2.47 -50.59 -11.84
C GLY A 131 1.12 -50.08 -11.33
N TYR A 132 0.10 -50.15 -12.18
CA TYR A 132 -1.32 -49.86 -11.96
C TYR A 132 -1.85 -48.47 -12.40
N ARG A 133 -2.20 -48.46 -13.69
CA ARG A 133 -3.41 -47.91 -14.34
C ARG A 133 -4.56 -47.39 -13.45
N ASN A 134 -5.16 -46.30 -13.96
CA ASN A 134 -6.54 -45.83 -13.84
C ASN A 134 -6.95 -45.07 -12.56
N ARG A 135 -7.32 -43.79 -12.69
CA ARG A 135 -8.72 -43.32 -12.87
C ARG A 135 -8.77 -41.79 -12.79
N SER A 136 -9.52 -41.19 -13.71
CA SER A 136 -10.04 -39.84 -13.57
C SER A 136 -10.88 -39.74 -12.28
N SER A 137 -10.54 -38.80 -11.41
CA SER A 137 -11.43 -38.32 -10.35
C SER A 137 -11.28 -36.81 -10.23
N SER A 138 -12.29 -36.12 -10.74
CA SER A 138 -12.66 -34.77 -10.31
C SER A 138 -12.87 -34.77 -8.80
N VAL A 139 -12.01 -34.03 -8.09
CA VAL A 139 -12.27 -33.59 -6.73
C VAL A 139 -12.02 -32.09 -6.74
N GLU A 140 -13.10 -31.33 -6.86
CA GLU A 140 -13.18 -30.00 -6.27
C GLU A 140 -13.14 -30.21 -4.76
N ASP A 141 -12.15 -29.64 -4.07
CA ASP A 141 -12.26 -28.98 -2.76
C ASP A 141 -10.89 -28.91 -2.05
N GLY A 142 -10.58 -27.72 -1.55
CA GLY A 142 -9.32 -27.33 -0.93
C GLY A 142 -8.82 -26.03 -1.53
N ASP A 143 -9.14 -24.90 -0.86
CA ASP A 143 -8.61 -23.54 -1.10
C ASP A 143 -7.08 -23.53 -1.15
N SER A 144 -6.54 -23.98 -2.27
CA SER A 144 -5.12 -23.98 -2.58
C SER A 144 -4.85 -22.63 -3.22
N TYR A 145 -4.40 -21.67 -2.40
CA TYR A 145 -4.01 -20.35 -2.90
C TYR A 145 -2.80 -20.53 -3.82
N SER A 146 -3.07 -20.61 -5.12
CA SER A 146 -2.04 -20.68 -6.14
C SER A 146 -1.30 -19.34 -6.25
N LEU A 147 -0.10 -19.37 -6.84
CA LEU A 147 0.66 -18.17 -7.11
C LEU A 147 -0.13 -17.13 -7.94
N ASP A 148 -0.99 -17.60 -8.83
CA ASP A 148 -1.87 -16.74 -9.62
C ASP A 148 -2.91 -16.02 -8.75
N ALA A 149 -3.37 -16.62 -7.65
CA ALA A 149 -4.27 -15.97 -6.70
C ALA A 149 -3.57 -14.82 -5.97
N LEU A 150 -2.30 -14.98 -5.58
CA LEU A 150 -1.49 -13.92 -4.98
C LEU A 150 -1.31 -12.74 -5.95
N ILE A 151 -0.96 -13.03 -7.21
CA ILE A 151 -0.80 -11.99 -8.25
C ILE A 151 -2.13 -11.27 -8.51
N ARG A 152 -3.24 -12.00 -8.59
CA ARG A 152 -4.58 -11.39 -8.71
C ARG A 152 -4.89 -10.47 -7.55
N GLN A 153 -4.61 -10.89 -6.32
CA GLN A 153 -4.85 -10.08 -5.12
C GLN A 153 -4.01 -8.79 -5.13
N LEU A 154 -2.74 -8.88 -5.51
CA LEU A 154 -1.87 -7.71 -5.67
C LEU A 154 -2.40 -6.74 -6.74
N ASN A 155 -2.89 -7.25 -7.86
CA ASN A 155 -3.52 -6.43 -8.90
C ASN A 155 -4.82 -5.78 -8.40
N THR A 156 -5.62 -6.47 -7.58
CA THR A 156 -6.80 -5.88 -6.93
C THR A 156 -6.41 -4.74 -6.00
N PHE A 157 -5.37 -4.91 -5.18
CA PHE A 157 -4.87 -3.81 -4.34
C PHE A 157 -4.37 -2.62 -5.16
N HIS A 158 -3.66 -2.88 -6.27
CA HIS A 158 -3.23 -1.82 -7.18
C HIS A 158 -4.44 -1.06 -7.75
N GLY A 159 -5.43 -1.78 -8.29
CA GLY A 159 -6.64 -1.19 -8.86
C GLY A 159 -7.39 -0.31 -7.86
N ILE A 160 -7.61 -0.79 -6.64
CA ILE A 160 -8.27 -0.03 -5.57
C ILE A 160 -7.51 1.26 -5.26
N MET A 161 -6.18 1.19 -5.09
CA MET A 161 -5.38 2.37 -4.76
C MET A 161 -5.35 3.39 -5.91
N SER A 162 -5.28 2.91 -7.16
CA SER A 162 -5.33 3.76 -8.36
C SER A 162 -6.69 4.44 -8.53
N ASP A 163 -7.78 3.68 -8.37
CA ASP A 163 -9.16 4.19 -8.54
C ASP A 163 -9.51 5.24 -7.47
N GLN A 164 -8.96 5.10 -6.27
CA GLN A 164 -9.13 6.06 -5.18
C GLN A 164 -8.23 7.30 -5.30
N GLY A 165 -7.34 7.35 -6.30
CA GLY A 165 -6.46 8.48 -6.56
C GLY A 165 -5.37 8.66 -5.50
N LEU A 166 -4.86 7.55 -4.94
CA LEU A 166 -3.68 7.56 -4.08
C LEU A 166 -2.46 7.98 -4.91
N ASP A 167 -1.58 8.80 -4.32
CA ASP A 167 -0.45 9.33 -5.05
C ASP A 167 0.50 8.18 -5.50
N PRO A 168 0.98 8.16 -6.76
CA PRO A 168 1.75 7.04 -7.31
C PRO A 168 2.99 6.69 -6.49
N GLU A 169 3.64 7.68 -5.88
CA GLU A 169 4.79 7.48 -4.99
C GLU A 169 4.42 6.66 -3.75
N ILE A 170 3.23 6.87 -3.18
CA ILE A 170 2.75 6.12 -2.02
C ILE A 170 2.42 4.69 -2.46
N VAL A 171 1.78 4.51 -3.62
CA VAL A 171 1.50 3.18 -4.19
C VAL A 171 2.79 2.39 -4.36
N GLN A 172 3.83 3.01 -4.93
CA GLN A 172 5.14 2.36 -5.10
C GLN A 172 5.75 1.92 -3.77
N GLN A 173 5.65 2.75 -2.72
CA GLN A 173 6.13 2.40 -1.39
C GLN A 173 5.35 1.24 -0.77
N VAL A 174 4.02 1.23 -0.91
CA VAL A 174 3.17 0.11 -0.49
C VAL A 174 3.65 -1.18 -1.15
N PHE A 175 3.78 -1.20 -2.48
CA PHE A 175 4.23 -2.41 -3.19
C PHE A 175 5.63 -2.84 -2.78
N LYS A 176 6.58 -1.91 -2.63
CA LYS A 176 7.91 -2.23 -2.13
C LYS A 176 7.87 -2.95 -0.78
N GLN A 177 7.04 -2.47 0.14
CA GLN A 177 6.86 -3.09 1.46
C GLN A 177 6.18 -4.46 1.37
N LEU A 178 5.14 -4.60 0.54
CA LEU A 178 4.45 -5.88 0.33
C LEU A 178 5.37 -6.92 -0.26
N PHE A 179 6.19 -6.57 -1.26
CA PHE A 179 7.20 -7.48 -1.82
C PHE A 179 8.22 -7.88 -0.78
N TYR A 180 8.76 -6.93 0.01
CA TYR A 180 9.70 -7.26 1.09
C TYR A 180 9.11 -8.28 2.08
N MET A 181 7.84 -8.10 2.46
CA MET A 181 7.13 -9.02 3.35
C MET A 181 6.88 -10.39 2.69
N ILE A 182 6.44 -10.44 1.42
CA ILE A 182 6.31 -11.69 0.65
C ILE A 182 7.62 -12.48 0.69
N ASN A 183 8.72 -11.79 0.44
CA ASN A 183 10.06 -12.37 0.36
C ASN A 183 10.52 -12.88 1.73
N ALA A 184 10.30 -12.09 2.79
CA ALA A 184 10.64 -12.47 4.16
C ALA A 184 9.82 -13.68 4.62
N VAL A 185 8.50 -13.70 4.38
CA VAL A 185 7.63 -14.83 4.74
C VAL A 185 8.01 -16.08 3.95
N ALA A 186 8.26 -15.96 2.64
CA ALA A 186 8.71 -17.08 1.81
C ALA A 186 10.06 -17.63 2.29
N LEU A 187 11.05 -16.76 2.51
CA LEU A 187 12.38 -17.16 2.98
C LEU A 187 12.32 -17.80 4.38
N ASN A 188 11.56 -17.24 5.30
CA ASN A 188 11.40 -17.81 6.64
C ASN A 188 10.79 -19.21 6.60
N ASN A 189 9.77 -19.43 5.75
CA ASN A 189 9.19 -20.76 5.58
C ASN A 189 10.16 -21.76 4.93
N LEU A 190 11.01 -21.32 4.00
CA LEU A 190 12.08 -22.14 3.41
C LEU A 190 13.17 -22.50 4.43
N LEU A 191 13.56 -21.57 5.30
CA LEU A 191 14.62 -21.80 6.30
C LEU A 191 14.15 -22.70 7.46
N LEU A 192 12.87 -22.66 7.82
CA LEU A 192 12.31 -23.45 8.91
C LEU A 192 12.01 -24.91 8.51
N ARG A 193 12.03 -25.24 7.21
CA ARG A 193 11.81 -26.61 6.70
C ARG A 193 13.05 -27.18 6.03
N LYS A 194 13.63 -28.21 6.65
CA LYS A 194 14.82 -28.94 6.14
C LYS A 194 14.54 -29.74 4.84
N ASP A 195 13.28 -29.90 4.48
CA ASP A 195 12.72 -30.70 3.38
C ASP A 195 12.53 -29.91 2.08
N VAL A 196 12.53 -28.57 2.10
CA VAL A 196 12.36 -27.71 0.89
C VAL A 196 13.67 -27.11 0.37
N CYS A 197 14.78 -27.30 1.06
CA CYS A 197 16.11 -26.87 0.60
C CYS A 197 16.68 -27.84 -0.47
N SER A 198 15.99 -27.94 -1.61
CA SER A 198 16.43 -28.72 -2.77
C SER A 198 16.86 -27.81 -3.92
N TRP A 199 17.77 -28.31 -4.77
CA TRP A 199 18.25 -27.58 -5.97
C TRP A 199 17.09 -27.15 -6.89
N SER A 200 16.02 -27.94 -6.94
CA SER A 200 14.84 -27.69 -7.75
C SER A 200 13.96 -26.57 -7.18
N THR A 201 13.86 -26.41 -5.85
CA THR A 201 13.22 -25.22 -5.22
C THR A 201 14.00 -23.94 -5.54
N GLY A 202 15.33 -24.02 -5.56
CA GLY A 202 16.19 -22.89 -5.93
C GLY A 202 16.10 -22.50 -7.41
N MET A 203 15.84 -23.46 -8.31
CA MET A 203 15.56 -23.19 -9.72
C MET A 203 14.17 -22.57 -9.90
N GLN A 204 13.18 -23.03 -9.15
CA GLN A 204 11.80 -22.54 -9.20
C GLN A 204 11.67 -21.10 -8.70
N LEU A 205 12.38 -20.73 -7.62
CA LEU A 205 12.51 -19.33 -7.19
C LEU A 205 13.11 -18.39 -8.26
N ARG A 206 13.97 -18.91 -9.15
CA ARG A 206 14.54 -18.14 -10.27
C ARG A 206 13.62 -18.09 -11.49
N TYR A 207 12.76 -19.09 -11.68
CA TYR A 207 11.85 -19.20 -12.82
C TYR A 207 10.47 -18.58 -12.55
N ASP A 208 10.01 -18.61 -11.30
CA ASP A 208 8.80 -17.95 -10.86
C ASP A 208 9.01 -16.45 -11.03
N ARG A 209 8.36 -15.91 -12.07
CA ARG A 209 8.35 -14.50 -12.50
C ARG A 209 7.77 -13.52 -11.46
N ILE A 210 7.69 -13.92 -10.19
CA ILE A 210 7.28 -13.10 -9.03
C ILE A 210 8.26 -11.94 -8.83
N TRP A 211 9.52 -12.15 -9.19
CA TRP A 211 10.62 -11.23 -8.95
C TRP A 211 10.91 -10.28 -10.10
N ASP A 212 10.17 -10.39 -11.21
CA ASP A 212 10.40 -9.55 -12.39
C ASP A 212 9.63 -8.23 -12.23
N PRO A 213 10.30 -7.08 -11.98
CA PRO A 213 9.65 -5.79 -11.80
C PRO A 213 8.90 -5.33 -13.07
N LEU A 214 9.18 -5.96 -14.22
CA LEU A 214 8.62 -5.63 -15.53
C LEU A 214 7.16 -6.05 -15.73
N ARG A 215 6.55 -6.79 -14.79
CA ARG A 215 5.17 -7.31 -14.96
C ARG A 215 4.10 -6.53 -14.20
N VAL A 216 4.49 -5.67 -13.25
CA VAL A 216 3.63 -4.57 -12.79
C VAL A 216 3.95 -3.40 -13.71
N PRO A 217 3.00 -2.75 -14.39
CA PRO A 217 3.26 -1.54 -15.14
C PRO A 217 3.60 -0.43 -14.14
N LEU A 218 4.85 -0.39 -13.68
CA LEU A 218 5.47 0.85 -13.25
C LEU A 218 5.74 1.60 -14.55
N GLU A 219 4.74 2.37 -15.01
CA GLU A 219 4.93 3.25 -16.15
C GLU A 219 6.18 4.12 -15.91
N HIS A 220 6.96 4.21 -16.98
CA HIS A 220 8.26 4.85 -17.12
C HIS A 220 8.42 6.14 -16.31
N GLU A 221 9.59 6.25 -15.68
CA GLU A 221 10.19 7.51 -15.26
C GLU A 221 10.12 8.53 -16.42
N SER A 222 9.34 9.60 -16.21
CA SER A 222 9.61 10.88 -16.84
C SER A 222 10.28 11.76 -15.79
N GLU A 223 11.55 12.08 -16.04
CA GLU A 223 12.31 13.14 -15.39
C GLU A 223 11.53 14.46 -15.44
N THR A 224 10.76 14.73 -14.40
CA THR A 224 10.38 16.10 -14.03
C THR A 224 10.51 16.19 -12.53
N GLY A 225 11.59 16.84 -12.08
CA GLY A 225 11.76 17.13 -10.68
C GLY A 225 10.57 17.95 -10.19
N GLU A 226 9.77 17.36 -9.31
CA GLU A 226 8.85 18.01 -8.37
C GLU A 226 7.93 16.93 -7.78
N SER A 227 8.28 16.42 -6.59
CA SER A 227 7.37 15.82 -5.57
C SER A 227 8.13 15.37 -4.30
N THR A 228 9.29 15.96 -3.98
CA THR A 228 10.13 15.53 -2.84
C THR A 228 9.42 15.59 -1.47
N PHE A 229 8.32 16.32 -1.36
CA PHE A 229 7.66 16.59 -0.09
C PHE A 229 6.77 15.47 0.48
N CYS A 230 6.25 14.57 -0.37
CA CYS A 230 5.50 13.40 0.12
C CYS A 230 6.47 12.28 0.50
N VAL A 231 7.56 12.18 -0.26
CA VAL A 231 8.68 11.28 -0.04
C VAL A 231 9.35 11.52 1.31
N ASP A 232 9.52 12.77 1.76
CA ASP A 232 10.18 13.05 3.06
C ASP A 232 9.37 12.62 4.29
N VAL A 233 8.03 12.59 4.20
CA VAL A 233 7.16 12.12 5.31
C VAL A 233 7.30 10.61 5.52
N PHE A 234 7.49 9.83 4.46
CA PHE A 234 7.57 8.38 4.54
C PHE A 234 9.01 7.84 4.51
N LYS A 235 10.00 8.61 4.01
CA LYS A 235 11.42 8.22 4.04
C LYS A 235 12.03 8.25 5.44
N GLY A 236 11.50 9.05 6.37
CA GLY A 236 12.07 9.23 7.71
C GLY A 236 11.93 8.01 8.63
N ASP A 237 10.86 7.22 8.49
CA ASP A 237 10.47 6.19 9.47
C ASP A 237 10.51 4.75 8.93
N LEU A 238 10.92 4.53 7.67
CA LEU A 238 11.05 3.19 7.04
C LEU A 238 12.48 2.59 7.16
N ASN A 239 13.37 3.23 7.92
CA ASN A 239 14.70 2.72 8.27
C ASN A 239 14.70 2.15 9.70
N VAL A 240 13.94 1.08 9.96
CA VAL A 240 14.15 0.16 11.09
C VAL A 240 13.88 -1.26 10.63
#